data_AF-A0A4Q5X1I4-F1
#
_entry.id   AF-A0A4Q5X1I4-F1
#
_cell.length_a   1.000
_cell.length_b   1.000
_cell.length_c   1.000
_cell.angle_alpha   90.00
_cell.angle_beta   90.00
_cell.angle_gamma   90.00
#
_symmetry.space_group_name_H-M   'P 1'
#
loop_
_entity.id
_entity.type
_entity.pdbx_description
1 polymer ?
#
loop_
_entity_poly.entity_id
_entity_poly.type
_entity_poly.pdbx_seq_one_letter_code
_entity_poly.pdbx_strand_id
1 'polypeptide(L)'
;MLHQAMARASLVSLAALALFAQAFTACGQTVPVGLDDPLPGAGSGSVGGAGGALGVAGEPAMPVAGTNAAAGGEPPCQPTECRGKLYECGDCADNDADGGVDALDSACLGPCDDDESGLSTGLSSPSGACQKDCYFDGDAGPGNDKCQWSHECDPLSVAPSYPPSGEARCAYDPLAGGRSCGELQQEQPAECIQACLPVVPNGCDCFGCCELPGGSGNFRYVGAGRGSDGCQPGAWDDPQTCPPCTPVEGCFNDCKPCEACVGKAPDASCQSGSACEAGQPRCGAEAPCELGFYCVTGCCVRAPVR
;
A
#
# COMPACT_ATOMS: atom_id res chain seq x y z
N MET A 1 -64.65 57.56 -47.51
CA MET A 1 -63.78 58.10 -46.44
C MET A 1 -63.45 56.96 -45.47
N LEU A 2 -62.22 56.91 -44.97
CA LEU A 2 -61.54 55.82 -44.26
C LEU A 2 -60.85 54.76 -45.17
N HIS A 3 -59.84 55.24 -45.89
CA HIS A 3 -58.61 54.50 -46.18
C HIS A 3 -57.56 54.95 -45.14
N GLN A 4 -56.60 54.06 -44.84
CA GLN A 4 -55.38 54.26 -44.02
C GLN A 4 -55.56 54.18 -42.50
N ALA A 5 -55.14 53.06 -41.90
CA ALA A 5 -54.36 53.04 -40.64
C ALA A 5 -54.16 51.61 -40.09
N MET A 6 -53.53 50.66 -40.80
CA MET A 6 -52.98 49.45 -40.16
C MET A 6 -51.81 48.89 -40.98
N ALA A 7 -50.63 49.51 -40.89
CA ALA A 7 -49.39 48.94 -41.46
C ALA A 7 -48.13 49.52 -40.82
N ARG A 8 -48.05 49.65 -39.48
CA ARG A 8 -46.81 49.98 -38.76
C ARG A 8 -46.83 49.44 -37.32
N ALA A 9 -46.82 48.13 -37.15
CA ALA A 9 -46.64 47.49 -35.84
C ALA A 9 -45.98 46.10 -35.92
N SER A 10 -45.13 45.89 -36.92
CA SER A 10 -44.27 44.69 -37.01
C SER A 10 -42.87 45.19 -37.27
N LEU A 11 -41.99 45.16 -36.25
CA LEU A 11 -40.52 45.07 -36.35
C LEU A 11 -39.75 45.38 -35.05
N VAL A 12 -40.38 45.68 -33.91
CA VAL A 12 -39.64 46.07 -32.68
C VAL A 12 -39.57 44.97 -31.60
N SER A 13 -40.28 43.84 -31.72
CA SER A 13 -40.32 42.79 -30.67
C SER A 13 -39.37 41.59 -30.85
N LEU A 14 -38.50 41.57 -31.87
CA LEU A 14 -37.59 40.43 -32.10
C LEU A 14 -36.11 40.71 -31.77
N ALA A 15 -35.76 41.92 -31.31
CA ALA A 15 -34.37 42.26 -30.96
C ALA A 15 -34.05 42.16 -29.45
N ALA A 16 -35.03 41.89 -28.59
CA ALA A 16 -34.85 41.86 -27.13
C ALA A 16 -34.68 40.44 -26.54
N LEU A 17 -34.81 39.38 -27.34
CA LEU A 17 -34.72 37.98 -26.88
C LEU A 17 -33.44 37.24 -27.29
N ALA A 18 -32.47 37.95 -27.90
CA ALA A 18 -31.19 37.37 -28.35
C ALA A 18 -29.95 37.96 -27.62
N LEU A 19 -30.17 38.61 -26.48
CA LEU A 19 -29.11 39.25 -25.67
C LEU A 19 -29.02 38.70 -24.23
N PHE A 20 -29.55 37.49 -24.01
CA PHE A 20 -29.49 36.76 -22.72
C PHE A 20 -28.79 35.40 -22.82
N ALA A 21 -27.92 35.22 -23.83
CA ALA A 21 -27.22 33.96 -24.10
C ALA A 21 -25.69 34.11 -24.17
N GLN A 22 -25.10 35.09 -23.47
CA GLN A 22 -23.64 35.26 -23.39
C GLN A 22 -23.20 35.78 -22.01
N ALA A 23 -23.39 34.98 -20.96
CA ALA A 23 -22.80 35.28 -19.65
C ALA A 23 -22.70 34.05 -18.70
N PHE A 24 -22.34 32.87 -19.20
CA PHE A 24 -21.84 31.78 -18.33
C PHE A 24 -20.82 30.93 -19.10
N THR A 25 -19.67 31.52 -19.36
CA THR A 25 -18.45 30.78 -19.70
C THR A 25 -17.36 31.38 -18.82
N ALA A 26 -16.64 30.50 -18.11
CA ALA A 26 -15.62 30.80 -17.09
C ALA A 26 -16.12 31.06 -15.66
N CYS A 27 -16.37 29.98 -14.93
CA CYS A 27 -15.94 29.78 -13.53
C CYS A 27 -16.02 28.27 -13.23
N GLY A 28 -14.96 27.57 -13.60
CA GLY A 28 -14.75 26.15 -13.35
C GLY A 28 -13.26 25.87 -13.51
N GLN A 29 -12.44 26.62 -12.76
CA GLN A 29 -11.03 26.29 -12.59
C GLN A 29 -10.98 25.08 -11.66
N THR A 30 -10.35 24.00 -12.12
CA THR A 30 -9.85 22.95 -11.25
C THR A 30 -8.95 23.61 -10.20
N VAL A 31 -9.34 23.53 -8.94
CA VAL A 31 -8.47 23.90 -7.82
C VAL A 31 -7.62 22.66 -7.54
N PRO A 32 -6.32 22.64 -7.89
CA PRO A 32 -5.42 21.69 -7.26
C PRO A 32 -5.37 22.10 -5.79
N VAL A 33 -5.99 21.31 -4.92
CA VAL A 33 -5.69 21.37 -3.49
C VAL A 33 -4.23 20.96 -3.37
N GLY A 34 -3.41 21.94 -2.99
CA GLY A 34 -1.98 21.76 -2.79
C GLY A 34 -1.76 20.71 -1.72
N LEU A 35 -1.01 19.68 -2.10
CA LEU A 35 -0.20 18.91 -1.19
C LEU A 35 0.82 19.89 -0.57
N ASP A 36 0.87 19.97 0.75
CA ASP A 36 1.81 20.82 1.47
C ASP A 36 3.25 20.32 1.26
N ASP A 37 3.93 20.81 0.22
CA ASP A 37 5.38 20.75 0.10
C ASP A 37 6.01 21.74 1.10
N PRO A 38 6.84 21.31 2.08
CA PRO A 38 7.64 22.24 2.86
C PRO A 38 8.73 22.87 1.98
N LEU A 39 8.63 24.18 1.79
CA LEU A 39 9.65 24.99 1.11
C LEU A 39 11.01 24.96 1.86
N PRO A 40 12.14 24.91 1.14
CA PRO A 40 13.48 24.98 1.74
C PRO A 40 13.83 26.43 2.10
N GLY A 41 13.91 26.72 3.40
CA GLY A 41 14.41 27.97 3.96
C GLY A 41 15.92 27.95 4.16
N ALA A 42 16.61 28.85 3.45
CA ALA A 42 18.05 29.05 3.51
C ALA A 42 18.52 29.78 4.78
N GLY A 43 19.57 29.24 5.41
CA GLY A 43 20.83 29.96 5.70
C GLY A 43 21.02 30.71 7.02
N SER A 44 21.86 30.14 7.91
CA SER A 44 22.99 30.78 8.64
C SER A 44 23.58 29.71 9.58
N GLY A 45 24.84 29.27 9.63
CA GLY A 45 26.13 29.86 9.31
C GLY A 45 27.04 29.65 10.53
N SER A 46 27.97 28.67 10.52
CA SER A 46 29.21 28.74 11.33
C SER A 46 30.26 27.67 10.97
N VAL A 47 31.35 28.18 10.41
CA VAL A 47 32.78 27.81 10.44
C VAL A 47 33.29 26.48 11.06
N GLY A 48 34.12 25.78 10.26
CA GLY A 48 35.55 25.62 10.57
C GLY A 48 36.04 24.26 11.09
N GLY A 49 36.81 23.53 10.27
CA GLY A 49 37.66 22.44 10.74
C GLY A 49 38.30 21.63 9.61
N ALA A 50 39.45 22.09 9.10
CA ALA A 50 40.22 21.45 8.04
C ALA A 50 41.26 20.44 8.57
N GLY A 51 41.51 19.39 7.78
CA GLY A 51 42.68 18.50 7.80
C GLY A 51 42.37 17.27 6.94
N GLY A 52 42.81 17.15 5.68
CA GLY A 52 44.20 17.10 5.22
C GLY A 52 44.63 15.63 5.09
N ALA A 53 44.14 14.93 4.06
CA ALA A 53 44.85 14.58 2.81
C ALA A 53 45.75 13.33 2.90
N LEU A 54 45.55 12.37 1.97
CA LEU A 54 46.56 11.78 1.08
C LEU A 54 45.91 10.71 0.19
N GLY A 55 46.06 10.86 -1.12
CA GLY A 55 45.44 9.99 -2.13
C GLY A 55 46.30 8.83 -2.58
N VAL A 56 45.65 7.86 -3.25
CA VAL A 56 46.22 7.01 -4.29
C VAL A 56 45.14 6.73 -5.34
N ALA A 57 45.58 6.60 -6.58
CA ALA A 57 44.78 6.62 -7.79
C ALA A 57 44.11 5.26 -8.12
N GLY A 58 42.87 5.35 -8.62
CA GLY A 58 42.38 4.69 -9.85
C GLY A 58 42.18 3.18 -9.86
N GLU A 59 40.91 2.75 -9.83
CA GLU A 59 40.22 1.81 -10.76
C GLU A 59 38.69 2.01 -10.57
N PRO A 60 37.82 1.73 -11.56
CA PRO A 60 36.38 1.98 -11.43
C PRO A 60 35.76 0.91 -10.52
N ALA A 61 35.53 1.27 -9.26
CA ALA A 61 34.75 0.45 -8.34
C ALA A 61 33.27 0.56 -8.72
N MET A 62 32.68 -0.57 -9.09
CA MET A 62 31.24 -0.82 -8.97
C MET A 62 30.79 -0.42 -7.56
N PRO A 63 29.57 0.12 -7.36
CA PRO A 63 29.07 0.34 -6.00
C PRO A 63 28.91 -1.03 -5.34
N VAL A 64 29.86 -1.37 -4.48
CA VAL A 64 29.72 -2.45 -3.51
C VAL A 64 28.70 -1.93 -2.52
N ALA A 65 27.55 -2.62 -2.42
CA ALA A 65 26.58 -2.41 -1.36
C ALA A 65 27.34 -2.33 -0.04
N GLY A 66 27.17 -1.21 0.66
CA GLY A 66 27.90 -0.92 1.88
C GLY A 66 27.57 -1.97 2.92
N THR A 67 28.57 -2.75 3.31
CA THR A 67 28.55 -3.38 4.62
C THR A 67 28.66 -2.25 5.64
N ASN A 68 27.51 -1.77 6.13
CA ASN A 68 27.48 -1.09 7.41
C ASN A 68 27.87 -2.13 8.45
N ALA A 69 29.15 -2.13 8.83
CA ALA A 69 29.58 -2.75 10.07
C ALA A 69 29.03 -1.87 11.21
N ALA A 70 27.76 -2.06 11.54
CA ALA A 70 27.20 -1.57 12.79
C ALA A 70 27.96 -2.25 13.93
N ALA A 71 28.49 -1.42 14.84
CA ALA A 71 29.20 -1.88 16.01
C ALA A 71 28.21 -2.48 17.01
N GLY A 72 27.93 -3.78 16.89
CA GLY A 72 27.25 -4.55 17.94
C GLY A 72 26.26 -5.59 17.45
N GLY A 73 26.73 -6.77 17.04
CA GLY A 73 25.95 -8.01 17.12
C GLY A 73 24.65 -8.07 16.33
N GLU A 74 24.49 -7.27 15.28
CA GLU A 74 23.30 -7.31 14.43
C GLU A 74 23.20 -8.66 13.72
N PRO A 75 22.00 -9.26 13.66
CA PRO A 75 21.78 -10.50 12.93
C PRO A 75 22.17 -10.33 11.46
N PRO A 76 22.66 -11.39 10.79
CA PRO A 76 23.02 -11.31 9.39
C PRO A 76 21.78 -10.95 8.55
N CYS A 77 21.73 -9.74 8.00
CA CYS A 77 20.71 -9.30 7.05
C CYS A 77 21.22 -9.43 5.60
N GLN A 78 20.31 -9.71 4.65
CA GLN A 78 20.59 -9.76 3.22
C GLN A 78 19.68 -8.77 2.49
N PRO A 79 20.24 -7.75 1.82
CA PRO A 79 19.43 -6.79 1.07
C PRO A 79 18.59 -7.52 0.03
N THR A 80 17.29 -7.21 0.00
CA THR A 80 16.33 -7.90 -0.85
C THR A 80 15.57 -6.88 -1.69
N GLU A 81 15.90 -6.82 -2.97
CA GLU A 81 15.17 -5.99 -3.92
C GLU A 81 13.77 -6.56 -4.19
N CYS A 82 12.78 -5.68 -4.25
CA CYS A 82 11.49 -5.96 -4.86
C CYS A 82 11.44 -5.26 -6.22
N ARG A 83 11.30 -6.06 -7.28
CA ARG A 83 11.18 -5.61 -8.67
C ARG A 83 12.34 -4.71 -9.11
N GLY A 84 13.54 -4.99 -8.61
CA GLY A 84 14.77 -4.26 -8.92
C GLY A 84 14.89 -2.91 -8.21
N LYS A 85 14.05 -2.65 -7.19
CA LYS A 85 14.16 -1.52 -6.28
C LYS A 85 14.37 -2.04 -4.87
N LEU A 86 15.26 -1.37 -4.14
CA LEU A 86 15.42 -1.56 -2.70
C LEU A 86 14.46 -0.58 -2.02
N TYR A 87 13.58 -1.12 -1.18
CA TYR A 87 12.66 -0.37 -0.34
C TYR A 87 13.12 -0.43 1.11
N GLU A 88 12.56 0.41 1.97
CA GLU A 88 12.98 0.54 3.37
C GLU A 88 13.00 -0.83 4.07
N CYS A 89 11.94 -1.63 3.98
CA CYS A 89 11.87 -2.97 4.57
C CYS A 89 12.71 -4.05 3.85
N GLY A 90 13.67 -3.69 3.01
CA GLY A 90 14.56 -4.66 2.36
C GLY A 90 15.99 -4.17 2.20
N ASP A 91 16.34 -3.04 2.81
CA ASP A 91 17.63 -2.37 2.62
C ASP A 91 18.68 -2.70 3.71
N CYS A 92 18.29 -3.51 4.70
CA CYS A 92 19.09 -3.88 5.87
C CYS A 92 19.49 -2.70 6.75
N ALA A 93 18.64 -1.68 6.84
CA ALA A 93 18.73 -0.64 7.83
C ALA A 93 17.48 -0.62 8.73
N ASP A 94 17.61 0.11 9.82
CA ASP A 94 16.55 0.43 10.78
C ASP A 94 16.16 1.89 10.49
N ASN A 95 15.24 2.08 9.55
CA ASN A 95 14.93 3.36 8.91
C ASN A 95 14.04 4.23 9.81
N ASP A 96 13.29 3.62 10.73
CA ASP A 96 12.47 4.32 11.72
C ASP A 96 13.13 4.42 13.12
N ALA A 97 14.25 3.72 13.32
CA ALA A 97 15.08 3.71 14.52
C ALA A 97 14.40 3.12 15.76
N ASP A 98 13.47 2.18 15.58
CA ASP A 98 12.78 1.47 16.66
C ASP A 98 13.55 0.23 17.19
N GLY A 99 14.59 -0.19 16.45
CA GLY A 99 15.46 -1.34 16.75
C GLY A 99 15.07 -2.64 16.04
N GLY A 100 13.99 -2.64 15.27
CA GLY A 100 13.70 -3.58 14.19
C GLY A 100 14.59 -3.33 12.98
N VAL A 101 14.77 -4.36 12.15
CA VAL A 101 15.48 -4.22 10.85
C VAL A 101 14.73 -5.08 9.86
N ASP A 102 14.18 -4.48 8.81
CA ASP A 102 13.48 -5.13 7.71
C ASP A 102 12.52 -6.25 8.22
N ALA A 103 12.84 -7.51 7.91
CA ALA A 103 12.00 -8.66 8.17
C ALA A 103 11.93 -9.08 9.65
N LEU A 104 12.73 -8.45 10.50
CA LEU A 104 12.66 -8.57 11.95
C LEU A 104 11.83 -7.44 12.57
N ASP A 105 11.53 -6.41 11.80
CA ASP A 105 10.57 -5.38 12.14
C ASP A 105 9.14 -5.93 12.06
N SER A 106 8.31 -5.52 13.02
CA SER A 106 6.89 -5.87 13.05
C SER A 106 6.02 -4.98 12.16
N ALA A 107 6.54 -3.83 11.73
CA ALA A 107 5.92 -2.92 10.78
C ALA A 107 6.05 -3.42 9.34
N CYS A 108 7.18 -4.05 9.00
CA CYS A 108 7.45 -4.52 7.66
C CYS A 108 6.62 -5.73 7.24
N LEU A 109 5.82 -5.56 6.18
CA LEU A 109 4.97 -6.63 5.65
C LEU A 109 5.63 -7.45 4.53
N GLY A 110 6.72 -6.95 3.93
CA GLY A 110 7.41 -7.64 2.84
C GLY A 110 8.55 -6.81 2.23
N PRO A 111 9.27 -7.35 1.23
CA PRO A 111 10.41 -6.65 0.61
C PRO A 111 9.98 -5.49 -0.32
N CYS A 112 8.68 -5.39 -0.60
CA CYS A 112 8.08 -4.34 -1.43
C CYS A 112 7.52 -3.19 -0.59
N ASP A 113 7.84 -3.16 0.69
CA ASP A 113 7.35 -2.20 1.66
C ASP A 113 8.38 -1.08 1.85
N ASP A 114 7.95 0.16 1.57
CA ASP A 114 8.75 1.39 1.62
C ASP A 114 8.39 2.24 2.85
N ASP A 115 7.88 1.60 3.90
CA ASP A 115 7.49 2.23 5.16
C ASP A 115 7.75 1.30 6.35
N GLU A 116 8.85 1.51 7.07
CA GLU A 116 9.12 0.78 8.32
C GLU A 116 8.37 1.36 9.53
N SER A 117 7.65 2.48 9.37
CA SER A 117 6.99 3.17 10.48
C SER A 117 5.51 2.82 10.66
N GLY A 118 4.99 1.87 9.88
CA GLY A 118 3.59 1.41 9.94
C GLY A 118 3.35 0.17 9.08
N LEU A 119 2.17 -0.43 9.19
CA LEU A 119 1.77 -1.59 8.36
C LEU A 119 1.37 -1.19 6.92
N SER A 120 1.51 0.07 6.55
CA SER A 120 1.24 0.49 5.18
C SER A 120 2.44 0.12 4.32
N THR A 121 2.29 -0.21 3.04
CA THR A 121 3.47 -0.50 2.21
C THR A 121 4.29 0.75 1.86
N GLY A 122 3.88 1.96 2.27
CA GLY A 122 4.44 3.24 1.80
C GLY A 122 4.19 3.53 0.31
N LEU A 123 3.79 2.52 -0.47
CA LEU A 123 3.60 2.59 -1.90
C LEU A 123 2.21 3.10 -2.27
N SER A 124 2.18 3.85 -3.36
CA SER A 124 0.92 4.14 -4.05
C SER A 124 0.59 2.89 -4.84
N SER A 125 -0.50 2.20 -4.53
CA SER A 125 -1.10 1.26 -5.47
C SER A 125 -2.17 2.00 -6.27
N PRO A 126 -1.89 2.56 -7.47
CA PRO A 126 -2.94 2.95 -8.42
C PRO A 126 -3.69 1.74 -8.95
N SER A 127 -4.47 1.13 -8.09
CA SER A 127 -5.71 0.48 -8.49
C SER A 127 -6.79 1.58 -8.59
N GLY A 128 -7.79 1.41 -9.46
CA GLY A 128 -8.89 2.39 -9.55
C GLY A 128 -9.49 2.65 -8.17
N ALA A 129 -10.14 3.80 -7.95
CA ALA A 129 -10.61 4.24 -6.62
C ALA A 129 -11.13 3.13 -5.68
N CYS A 130 -11.86 2.16 -6.24
CA CYS A 130 -12.39 1.02 -5.51
C CYS A 130 -11.72 -0.31 -5.86
N GLN A 131 -11.17 -0.46 -7.07
CA GLN A 131 -10.50 -1.71 -7.47
C GLN A 131 -9.23 -1.89 -6.66
N LYS A 132 -8.80 -3.14 -6.45
CA LYS A 132 -7.57 -3.48 -5.75
C LYS A 132 -6.76 -4.49 -6.53
N ASP A 133 -5.46 -4.32 -6.36
CA ASP A 133 -4.41 -5.17 -6.91
C ASP A 133 -3.81 -6.03 -5.81
N CYS A 134 -2.83 -6.89 -6.13
CA CYS A 134 -2.00 -7.46 -5.07
C CYS A 134 -1.38 -6.33 -4.23
N TYR A 135 -1.61 -6.35 -2.92
CA TYR A 135 -1.15 -5.29 -2.03
C TYR A 135 0.35 -5.41 -1.71
N PHE A 136 0.90 -6.62 -1.75
CA PHE A 136 2.22 -6.97 -1.21
C PHE A 136 3.33 -7.13 -2.24
N ASP A 137 3.04 -6.99 -3.54
CA ASP A 137 4.00 -7.23 -4.62
C ASP A 137 4.70 -5.94 -5.12
N GLY A 138 4.33 -4.79 -4.59
CA GLY A 138 4.88 -3.49 -4.98
C GLY A 138 4.42 -3.03 -6.36
N ASP A 139 3.35 -3.64 -6.88
CA ASP A 139 2.66 -3.23 -8.09
C ASP A 139 1.64 -2.15 -7.90
N ALA A 140 1.32 -1.58 -9.05
CA ALA A 140 0.05 -0.97 -9.19
C ALA A 140 -0.64 -1.25 -10.52
N GLY A 141 -1.84 -1.77 -10.37
CA GLY A 141 -2.84 -1.95 -11.41
C GLY A 141 -2.87 -3.40 -11.91
N PRO A 142 -4.05 -3.90 -12.31
CA PRO A 142 -4.33 -5.33 -12.53
C PRO A 142 -3.62 -5.97 -13.75
N GLY A 143 -2.62 -5.30 -14.34
CA GLY A 143 -2.05 -5.59 -15.66
C GLY A 143 -1.01 -6.71 -15.69
N ASN A 144 -0.45 -7.09 -14.54
CA ASN A 144 0.67 -8.02 -14.39
C ASN A 144 0.26 -9.36 -13.74
N ASP A 145 -0.67 -9.36 -12.79
CA ASP A 145 -1.10 -10.51 -11.97
C ASP A 145 -2.58 -10.88 -12.15
N LYS A 146 -3.37 -9.99 -12.79
CA LYS A 146 -4.82 -10.13 -13.04
C LYS A 146 -5.65 -10.25 -11.77
N CYS A 147 -5.16 -9.77 -10.62
CA CYS A 147 -5.95 -9.77 -9.40
C CYS A 147 -7.25 -8.98 -9.59
N GLN A 148 -8.35 -9.50 -9.03
CA GLN A 148 -9.69 -8.94 -9.23
C GLN A 148 -10.40 -8.78 -7.90
N TRP A 149 -10.29 -7.59 -7.33
CA TRP A 149 -11.08 -7.20 -6.17
C TRP A 149 -11.55 -5.76 -6.29
N SER A 150 -12.71 -5.47 -5.69
CA SER A 150 -13.19 -4.10 -5.50
C SER A 150 -13.64 -3.93 -4.07
N HIS A 151 -13.30 -2.81 -3.45
CA HIS A 151 -13.85 -2.37 -2.17
C HIS A 151 -15.37 -2.17 -2.23
N GLU A 152 -15.95 -1.99 -3.41
CA GLU A 152 -17.42 -2.05 -3.60
C GLU A 152 -17.99 -3.44 -3.26
N CYS A 153 -17.18 -4.49 -3.23
CA CYS A 153 -17.60 -5.81 -2.80
C CYS A 153 -17.48 -6.07 -1.31
N ASP A 154 -16.92 -5.14 -0.52
CA ASP A 154 -16.89 -5.27 0.93
C ASP A 154 -18.25 -4.88 1.53
N PRO A 155 -18.97 -5.80 2.22
CA PRO A 155 -20.25 -5.49 2.85
C PRO A 155 -20.17 -4.39 3.91
N LEU A 156 -18.97 -4.07 4.42
CA LEU A 156 -18.75 -2.99 5.37
C LEU A 156 -18.69 -1.61 4.71
N SER A 157 -18.63 -1.54 3.38
CA SER A 157 -18.55 -0.28 2.64
C SER A 157 -19.90 0.44 2.59
N VAL A 158 -20.34 0.91 3.76
CA VAL A 158 -21.62 1.60 3.96
C VAL A 158 -21.40 2.94 4.66
N ALA A 159 -22.36 3.84 4.50
CA ALA A 159 -22.33 5.14 5.15
C ALA A 159 -22.26 5.02 6.69
N PRO A 160 -21.62 5.98 7.38
CA PRO A 160 -21.01 7.20 6.83
C PRO A 160 -19.54 7.05 6.43
N SER A 161 -18.88 5.95 6.81
CA SER A 161 -17.42 5.81 6.75
C SER A 161 -16.91 5.02 5.56
N TYR A 162 -17.73 4.20 4.90
CA TYR A 162 -17.37 3.41 3.70
C TYR A 162 -16.03 2.62 3.80
N PRO A 163 -15.75 1.94 4.93
CA PRO A 163 -14.54 1.13 5.04
C PRO A 163 -14.60 -0.07 4.07
N PRO A 164 -13.45 -0.58 3.59
CA PRO A 164 -12.10 -0.14 3.92
C PRO A 164 -11.62 1.12 3.19
N SER A 165 -12.29 1.51 2.10
CA SER A 165 -11.84 2.64 1.26
C SER A 165 -11.89 4.01 1.93
N GLY A 166 -12.85 4.24 2.84
CA GLY A 166 -13.18 5.58 3.32
C GLY A 166 -14.02 6.41 2.34
N GLU A 167 -14.36 5.87 1.17
CA GLU A 167 -14.87 6.66 0.04
C GLU A 167 -16.30 6.28 -0.35
N ALA A 168 -17.20 7.26 -0.36
CA ALA A 168 -18.61 7.06 -0.73
C ALA A 168 -18.82 6.52 -2.16
N ARG A 169 -17.86 6.73 -3.06
CA ARG A 169 -17.90 6.19 -4.44
C ARG A 169 -17.65 4.69 -4.51
N CYS A 170 -17.14 4.09 -3.43
CA CYS A 170 -16.90 2.67 -3.30
C CYS A 170 -17.93 1.99 -2.40
N ALA A 171 -19.09 2.62 -2.21
CA ALA A 171 -20.19 2.04 -1.46
C ALA A 171 -20.55 0.64 -1.97
N TYR A 172 -20.94 -0.23 -1.05
CA TYR A 172 -21.21 -1.63 -1.35
C TYR A 172 -22.17 -1.80 -2.54
N ASP A 173 -21.71 -2.49 -3.56
CA ASP A 173 -22.45 -2.91 -4.74
C ASP A 173 -22.29 -4.43 -4.91
N PRO A 174 -23.35 -5.23 -4.75
CA PRO A 174 -23.26 -6.68 -4.93
C PRO A 174 -22.87 -7.12 -6.35
N LEU A 175 -22.85 -6.18 -7.32
CA LEU A 175 -22.46 -6.38 -8.72
C LEU A 175 -21.34 -5.43 -9.17
N ALA A 176 -20.30 -5.24 -8.35
CA ALA A 176 -19.16 -4.40 -8.69
C ALA A 176 -18.44 -4.88 -9.99
N GLY A 177 -18.16 -3.95 -10.91
CA GLY A 177 -17.43 -4.25 -12.14
C GLY A 177 -18.10 -5.27 -13.08
N GLY A 178 -19.39 -5.54 -12.90
CA GLY A 178 -20.14 -6.51 -13.72
C GLY A 178 -19.96 -7.98 -13.32
N ARG A 179 -19.34 -8.26 -12.16
CA ARG A 179 -19.27 -9.59 -11.54
C ARG A 179 -19.97 -9.57 -10.19
N SER A 180 -20.42 -10.72 -9.71
CA SER A 180 -21.00 -10.78 -8.37
C SER A 180 -19.88 -10.77 -7.31
N CYS A 181 -20.12 -10.08 -6.20
CA CYS A 181 -19.14 -10.07 -5.11
C CYS A 181 -18.91 -11.44 -4.50
N GLY A 182 -19.92 -12.33 -4.53
CA GLY A 182 -19.75 -13.72 -4.13
C GLY A 182 -18.73 -14.49 -4.98
N GLU A 183 -18.68 -14.23 -6.30
CA GLU A 183 -17.66 -14.83 -7.16
C GLU A 183 -16.26 -14.26 -6.88
N LEU A 184 -16.16 -12.94 -6.69
CA LEU A 184 -14.88 -12.28 -6.39
C LEU A 184 -14.34 -12.64 -5.00
N GLN A 185 -15.22 -12.93 -4.04
CA GLN A 185 -14.85 -13.38 -2.70
C GLN A 185 -14.19 -14.76 -2.72
N GLN A 186 -14.69 -15.66 -3.57
CA GLN A 186 -14.36 -17.09 -3.54
C GLN A 186 -13.25 -17.46 -4.52
N GLU A 187 -13.16 -16.76 -5.66
CA GLU A 187 -12.28 -17.16 -6.76
C GLU A 187 -11.49 -15.97 -7.30
N GLN A 188 -10.17 -16.06 -7.14
CA GLN A 188 -9.22 -15.20 -7.85
C GLN A 188 -8.61 -15.94 -9.05
N PRO A 189 -8.22 -15.23 -10.12
CA PRO A 189 -7.51 -15.83 -11.23
C PRO A 189 -6.26 -16.58 -10.78
N ALA A 190 -5.94 -17.70 -11.44
CA ALA A 190 -4.79 -18.52 -11.08
C ALA A 190 -3.48 -17.73 -11.13
N GLU A 191 -3.36 -16.78 -12.05
CA GLU A 191 -2.22 -15.87 -12.14
C GLU A 191 -2.08 -14.99 -10.89
N CYS A 192 -3.20 -14.49 -10.34
CA CYS A 192 -3.21 -13.69 -9.12
C CYS A 192 -2.76 -14.52 -7.92
N ILE A 193 -3.30 -15.74 -7.78
CA ILE A 193 -2.91 -16.66 -6.70
C ILE A 193 -1.42 -17.02 -6.80
N GLN A 194 -0.89 -17.25 -8.00
CA GLN A 194 0.50 -17.65 -8.18
C GLN A 194 1.49 -16.50 -7.96
N ALA A 195 1.09 -15.26 -8.24
CA ALA A 195 1.93 -14.09 -8.07
C ALA A 195 1.85 -13.52 -6.66
N CYS A 196 0.63 -13.34 -6.13
CA CYS A 196 0.37 -12.60 -4.92
C CYS A 196 0.44 -13.47 -3.67
N LEU A 197 -0.31 -14.59 -3.61
CA LEU A 197 -0.45 -15.39 -2.39
C LEU A 197 0.88 -15.79 -1.73
N PRO A 198 1.96 -16.15 -2.48
CA PRO A 198 3.24 -16.51 -1.88
C PRO A 198 3.92 -15.38 -1.09
N VAL A 199 3.56 -14.12 -1.31
CA VAL A 199 4.11 -12.96 -0.58
C VAL A 199 3.12 -12.34 0.40
N VAL A 200 1.90 -12.88 0.51
CA VAL A 200 0.90 -12.43 1.48
C VAL A 200 1.28 -12.93 2.89
N PRO A 201 1.44 -12.05 3.88
CA PRO A 201 1.68 -12.44 5.27
C PRO A 201 0.60 -13.37 5.82
N ASN A 202 1.00 -14.31 6.69
CA ASN A 202 0.02 -15.15 7.40
C ASN A 202 -0.95 -14.26 8.21
N GLY A 203 -2.24 -14.48 8.02
CA GLY A 203 -3.33 -13.68 8.56
C GLY A 203 -3.86 -12.59 7.63
N CYS A 204 -3.35 -12.44 6.40
CA CYS A 204 -3.81 -11.45 5.43
C CYS A 204 -4.44 -12.09 4.18
N ASP A 205 -5.30 -11.34 3.48
CA ASP A 205 -5.66 -11.63 2.09
C ASP A 205 -4.74 -10.89 1.11
N CYS A 206 -4.84 -11.19 -0.19
CA CYS A 206 -4.04 -10.51 -1.23
C CYS A 206 -4.17 -8.99 -1.26
N PHE A 207 -5.28 -8.45 -0.75
CA PHE A 207 -5.70 -7.08 -0.97
C PHE A 207 -5.44 -6.18 0.23
N GLY A 208 -4.74 -6.70 1.26
CA GLY A 208 -4.34 -5.94 2.44
C GLY A 208 -5.37 -5.95 3.57
N CYS A 209 -6.33 -6.87 3.56
CA CYS A 209 -7.20 -7.12 4.71
C CYS A 209 -6.56 -8.19 5.62
N CYS A 210 -6.12 -7.77 6.81
CA CYS A 210 -5.36 -8.60 7.74
C CYS A 210 -6.11 -8.82 9.06
N GLU A 211 -6.00 -10.01 9.62
CA GLU A 211 -6.44 -10.33 10.98
C GLU A 211 -5.42 -9.77 11.98
N LEU A 212 -5.79 -8.70 12.70
CA LEU A 212 -4.88 -7.96 13.58
C LEU A 212 -5.39 -7.89 15.03
N PRO A 213 -4.60 -8.37 16.02
CA PRO A 213 -3.45 -9.26 15.84
C PRO A 213 -3.91 -10.61 15.26
N GLY A 214 -3.00 -11.39 14.65
CA GLY A 214 -3.34 -12.70 14.06
C GLY A 214 -4.10 -13.61 15.03
N GLY A 215 -5.11 -14.33 14.53
CA GLY A 215 -5.98 -15.21 15.33
C GLY A 215 -6.98 -14.50 16.26
N SER A 216 -7.17 -13.18 16.13
CA SER A 216 -8.12 -12.40 16.96
C SER A 216 -9.57 -12.41 16.46
N GLY A 217 -9.81 -12.76 15.19
CA GLY A 217 -11.06 -12.58 14.47
C GLY A 217 -11.35 -11.14 14.04
N ASN A 218 -10.44 -10.19 14.28
CA ASN A 218 -10.61 -8.79 13.91
C ASN A 218 -9.85 -8.48 12.63
N PHE A 219 -10.59 -8.20 11.55
CA PHE A 219 -10.00 -7.86 10.26
C PHE A 219 -9.88 -6.34 10.08
N ARG A 220 -8.72 -5.91 9.59
CA ARG A 220 -8.30 -4.52 9.45
C ARG A 220 -7.56 -4.35 8.14
N TYR A 221 -7.89 -3.28 7.42
CA TYR A 221 -7.23 -2.94 6.17
C TYR A 221 -5.96 -2.14 6.46
N VAL A 222 -4.82 -2.67 6.03
CA VAL A 222 -3.51 -2.06 6.29
C VAL A 222 -3.10 -1.03 5.22
N GLY A 223 -3.84 -0.95 4.12
CA GLY A 223 -3.58 0.03 3.04
C GLY A 223 -4.22 1.41 3.23
N ALA A 224 -4.69 1.73 4.44
CA ALA A 224 -5.18 3.07 4.77
C ALA A 224 -4.05 3.91 5.36
N GLY A 225 -3.91 5.17 4.89
CA GLY A 225 -2.83 6.06 5.33
C GLY A 225 -1.44 5.63 4.87
N ARG A 226 -0.40 6.32 5.37
CA ARG A 226 1.03 5.98 5.19
C ARG A 226 1.85 6.47 6.36
N GLY A 227 3.00 5.85 6.60
CA GLY A 227 3.88 6.19 7.70
C GLY A 227 3.13 6.15 9.02
N SER A 228 3.40 7.16 9.86
CA SER A 228 2.69 7.40 11.12
C SER A 228 1.17 7.62 10.98
N ASP A 229 0.67 7.96 9.79
CA ASP A 229 -0.77 8.10 9.52
C ASP A 229 -1.41 6.77 9.05
N GLY A 230 -0.60 5.74 8.80
CA GLY A 230 -1.04 4.40 8.42
C GLY A 230 -1.43 3.52 9.61
N CYS A 231 -1.91 2.30 9.36
CA CYS A 231 -2.24 1.35 10.41
C CYS A 231 -0.99 1.00 11.24
N GLN A 232 -1.01 1.25 12.55
CA GLN A 232 0.19 1.17 13.39
C GLN A 232 0.29 -0.13 14.20
N PRO A 233 1.50 -0.70 14.36
CA PRO A 233 1.77 -1.76 15.32
C PRO A 233 1.19 -1.49 16.72
N GLY A 234 0.26 -2.34 17.16
CA GLY A 234 -0.36 -2.26 18.47
C GLY A 234 -1.54 -1.27 18.59
N ALA A 235 -1.85 -0.48 17.54
CA ALA A 235 -3.00 0.43 17.50
C ALA A 235 -4.13 -0.09 16.56
N TRP A 236 -4.32 -1.41 16.54
CA TRP A 236 -5.20 -2.14 15.61
C TRP A 236 -6.69 -1.74 15.64
N ASP A 237 -7.15 -1.15 16.73
CA ASP A 237 -8.55 -0.81 16.94
C ASP A 237 -8.90 0.63 16.55
N ASP A 238 -7.95 1.40 16.00
CA ASP A 238 -8.24 2.71 15.45
C ASP A 238 -8.88 2.59 14.05
N PRO A 239 -10.19 2.87 13.89
CA PRO A 239 -10.86 2.71 12.61
C PRO A 239 -10.48 3.78 11.58
N GLN A 240 -9.70 4.79 11.94
CA GLN A 240 -9.20 5.80 10.98
C GLN A 240 -7.93 5.35 10.29
N THR A 241 -7.00 4.74 11.01
CA THR A 241 -5.73 4.25 10.49
C THR A 241 -5.79 2.78 10.10
N CYS A 242 -6.61 1.98 10.79
CA CYS A 242 -6.88 0.58 10.55
C CYS A 242 -8.40 0.36 10.33
N PRO A 243 -9.00 0.81 9.22
CA PRO A 243 -10.43 0.63 8.99
C PRO A 243 -10.77 -0.87 8.90
N PRO A 244 -11.97 -1.29 9.33
CA PRO A 244 -12.38 -2.69 9.24
C PRO A 244 -12.57 -3.12 7.78
N CYS A 245 -12.36 -4.40 7.50
CA CYS A 245 -12.55 -4.99 6.16
C CYS A 245 -13.05 -6.42 6.27
N THR A 246 -13.53 -6.96 5.15
CA THR A 246 -13.90 -8.37 5.00
C THR A 246 -12.84 -9.09 4.15
N PRO A 247 -12.18 -10.15 4.68
CA PRO A 247 -11.09 -10.82 3.97
C PRO A 247 -11.59 -11.61 2.76
N VAL A 248 -10.88 -11.52 1.62
CA VAL A 248 -11.18 -12.27 0.40
C VAL A 248 -10.77 -13.73 0.54
N GLU A 249 -11.75 -14.60 0.77
CA GLU A 249 -11.54 -16.04 1.06
C GLU A 249 -10.72 -16.76 -0.01
N GLY A 250 -10.93 -16.41 -1.29
CA GLY A 250 -10.26 -17.04 -2.42
C GLY A 250 -8.75 -16.89 -2.43
N CYS A 251 -8.20 -15.96 -1.64
CA CYS A 251 -6.76 -15.81 -1.48
C CYS A 251 -6.34 -15.34 -0.08
N PHE A 252 -7.10 -15.75 0.93
CA PHE A 252 -6.75 -15.51 2.33
C PHE A 252 -5.67 -16.50 2.77
N ASN A 253 -4.54 -15.98 3.25
CA ASN A 253 -3.50 -16.78 3.89
C ASN A 253 -3.82 -16.90 5.39
N ASP A 254 -4.30 -18.06 5.82
CA ASP A 254 -4.81 -18.25 7.17
C ASP A 254 -3.70 -18.22 8.23
N CYS A 255 -3.98 -17.63 9.40
CA CYS A 255 -3.04 -17.64 10.52
C CYS A 255 -3.22 -18.92 11.37
N LYS A 256 -2.39 -19.96 11.14
CA LYS A 256 -2.45 -21.19 11.93
C LYS A 256 -1.74 -21.06 13.29
N PRO A 257 -2.09 -21.87 14.30
CA PRO A 257 -1.51 -21.76 15.65
C PRO A 257 0.03 -21.81 15.73
N CYS A 258 0.68 -22.52 14.80
CA CYS A 258 2.14 -22.63 14.77
C CYS A 258 2.82 -21.74 13.75
N GLU A 259 2.09 -20.90 13.02
CA GLU A 259 2.65 -19.90 12.13
C GLU A 259 2.92 -18.61 12.91
N ALA A 260 3.93 -17.85 12.50
CA ALA A 260 3.97 -16.44 12.89
C ALA A 260 2.99 -15.70 11.99
N CYS A 261 2.30 -14.71 12.52
CA CYS A 261 1.30 -13.93 11.81
C CYS A 261 1.50 -12.45 12.13
N VAL A 262 0.88 -11.57 11.35
CA VAL A 262 0.99 -10.13 11.61
C VAL A 262 0.48 -9.81 13.02
N GLY A 263 1.34 -9.20 13.84
CA GLY A 263 1.04 -8.89 15.24
C GLY A 263 0.90 -10.08 16.19
N LYS A 264 1.24 -11.32 15.79
CA LYS A 264 1.18 -12.51 16.65
C LYS A 264 2.33 -13.49 16.40
N ALA A 265 3.07 -13.82 17.46
CA ALA A 265 4.05 -14.91 17.45
C ALA A 265 3.37 -16.30 17.48
N PRO A 266 4.05 -17.37 17.00
CA PRO A 266 3.54 -18.73 17.10
C PRO A 266 3.18 -19.13 18.53
N ASP A 267 2.17 -19.98 18.69
CA ASP A 267 1.78 -20.47 20.01
C ASP A 267 2.95 -21.18 20.69
N ALA A 268 3.13 -20.94 22.00
CA ALA A 268 4.24 -21.50 22.78
C ALA A 268 4.29 -23.04 22.81
N SER A 269 3.20 -23.72 22.43
CA SER A 269 3.15 -25.18 22.31
C SER A 269 3.85 -25.74 21.06
N CYS A 270 4.19 -24.88 20.11
CA CYS A 270 4.82 -25.26 18.85
C CYS A 270 6.32 -25.52 19.05
N GLN A 271 6.72 -26.79 19.01
CA GLN A 271 8.04 -27.28 19.42
C GLN A 271 9.19 -26.91 18.45
N SER A 272 8.98 -26.02 17.48
CA SER A 272 9.97 -25.77 16.42
C SER A 272 9.93 -24.37 15.79
N GLY A 273 9.30 -23.38 16.41
CA GLY A 273 9.11 -22.05 15.77
C GLY A 273 8.08 -22.08 14.64
N SER A 274 8.02 -21.01 13.84
CA SER A 274 7.04 -20.79 12.77
C SER A 274 6.96 -21.99 11.82
N ALA A 275 5.77 -22.56 11.65
CA ALA A 275 5.50 -23.53 10.60
C ALA A 275 5.49 -22.79 9.27
N CYS A 276 6.22 -23.31 8.29
CA CYS A 276 6.16 -22.84 6.91
C CYS A 276 5.55 -23.95 6.06
N GLU A 277 5.09 -23.59 4.86
CA GLU A 277 4.63 -24.58 3.90
C GLU A 277 5.72 -25.61 3.56
N ALA A 278 5.30 -26.78 3.09
CA ALA A 278 6.21 -27.89 2.85
C ALA A 278 7.29 -27.51 1.80
N GLY A 279 8.55 -27.51 2.24
CA GLY A 279 9.71 -27.18 1.39
C GLY A 279 10.17 -25.73 1.48
N GLN A 280 9.48 -24.89 2.26
CA GLN A 280 9.88 -23.51 2.49
C GLN A 280 10.80 -23.39 3.72
N PRO A 281 11.97 -22.74 3.59
CA PRO A 281 12.85 -22.50 4.73
C PRO A 281 12.21 -21.56 5.76
N ARG A 282 12.46 -21.83 7.04
CA ARG A 282 12.18 -20.89 8.12
C ARG A 282 13.21 -19.78 8.13
N CYS A 283 12.81 -18.61 8.62
CA CYS A 283 13.70 -17.48 8.81
C CYS A 283 13.42 -16.69 10.08
N GLY A 284 14.40 -15.86 10.41
CA GLY A 284 14.43 -14.96 11.55
C GLY A 284 15.86 -14.48 11.80
N ALA A 285 16.10 -13.85 12.95
CA ALA A 285 17.38 -13.21 13.25
C ALA A 285 18.60 -14.13 13.10
N GLU A 286 18.46 -15.41 13.49
CA GLU A 286 19.57 -16.37 13.44
C GLU A 286 19.67 -17.13 12.11
N ALA A 287 18.69 -16.98 11.23
CA ALA A 287 18.55 -17.72 9.98
C ALA A 287 17.95 -16.82 8.89
N PRO A 288 18.73 -15.89 8.31
CA PRO A 288 18.24 -15.07 7.21
C PRO A 288 17.99 -15.90 5.96
N CYS A 289 17.15 -15.35 5.09
CA CYS A 289 16.88 -15.96 3.80
C CYS A 289 18.06 -15.83 2.84
N GLU A 290 18.12 -16.73 1.86
CA GLU A 290 19.10 -16.65 0.78
C GLU A 290 18.81 -15.45 -0.15
N LEU A 291 19.81 -15.04 -0.94
CA LEU A 291 19.68 -13.92 -1.87
C LEU A 291 18.44 -14.07 -2.78
N GLY A 292 17.61 -13.02 -2.85
CA GLY A 292 16.37 -13.01 -3.64
C GLY A 292 15.16 -13.61 -2.92
N PHE A 293 15.30 -13.94 -1.64
CA PHE A 293 14.20 -14.33 -0.76
C PHE A 293 14.10 -13.37 0.43
N TYR A 294 12.87 -13.12 0.87
CA TYR A 294 12.55 -12.29 2.02
C TYR A 294 11.86 -13.10 3.11
N CYS A 295 11.99 -12.70 4.36
CA CYS A 295 11.32 -13.37 5.46
C CYS A 295 9.92 -12.79 5.69
N VAL A 296 8.89 -13.41 5.12
CA VAL A 296 7.49 -13.01 5.38
C VAL A 296 6.94 -13.90 6.48
N THR A 297 6.59 -13.31 7.62
CA THR A 297 5.99 -14.03 8.76
C THR A 297 6.76 -15.30 9.17
N GLY A 298 8.10 -15.21 9.19
CA GLY A 298 8.99 -16.31 9.61
C GLY A 298 9.28 -17.36 8.55
N CYS A 299 8.88 -17.15 7.29
CA CYS A 299 9.12 -18.06 6.18
C CYS A 299 9.77 -17.36 4.98
N CYS A 300 10.80 -17.99 4.40
CA CYS A 300 11.50 -17.43 3.25
C CYS A 300 10.65 -17.55 2.00
N VAL A 301 10.13 -16.43 1.51
CA VAL A 301 9.38 -16.33 0.26
C VAL A 301 10.26 -15.70 -0.81
N ARG A 302 10.02 -16.05 -2.07
CA ARG A 302 10.75 -15.42 -3.17
C ARG A 302 10.28 -13.97 -3.31
N ALA A 303 11.22 -13.03 -3.32
CA ALA A 303 10.87 -11.62 -3.53
C ALA A 303 10.29 -11.42 -4.96
N PRO A 304 9.32 -10.50 -5.14
CA PRO A 304 8.82 -10.15 -6.46
C PRO A 304 9.93 -9.64 -7.38
N VAL A 305 10.01 -10.16 -8.61
CA VAL A 305 11.13 -9.91 -9.54
C VAL A 305 10.74 -9.18 -10.83
N ARG A 306 9.46 -8.85 -11.03
CA ARG A 306 8.96 -8.22 -12.26
C ARG A 306 7.82 -7.28 -12.00
#